data_AF-A0AAU1KWV7-F1
#
_entry.id   AF-A0AAU1KWV7-F1
#
_cell.length_a   1.000
_cell.length_b   1.000
_cell.length_c   1.000
_cell.angle_alpha   90.00
_cell.angle_beta   90.00
_cell.angle_gamma   90.00
#
_symmetry.space_group_name_H-M   'P 1'
#
loop_
_entity.id
_entity.type
_entity.pdbx_description
1 polymer ?
#
loop_
_entity_poly.entity_id
_entity_poly.type
_entity_poly.pdbx_seq_one_letter_code
_entity_poly.pdbx_strand_id
1 'polypeptide(L)'
;MGERPAEPALWERFYRLWIAHADELRSELGEERAQNMLREAHQVLPELPGRGAVLLTLRRPENAPAGPGTADTMTGPDHLVERTQQ
;
A
#
# COMPACT_ATOMS: atom_id res chain seq x y z
N MET A 1 -26.95 -8.07 10.51
CA MET A 1 -25.65 -8.14 11.21
C MET A 1 -24.58 -7.87 10.18
N GLY A 2 -23.86 -6.76 10.30
CA GLY A 2 -22.82 -6.37 9.33
C GLY A 2 -21.51 -7.08 9.65
N GLU A 3 -21.34 -8.30 9.16
CA GLU A 3 -20.01 -8.89 9.02
C GLU A 3 -19.23 -8.02 8.05
N ARG A 4 -18.30 -7.19 8.59
CA ARG A 4 -17.32 -6.55 7.72
C ARG A 4 -16.44 -7.67 7.19
N PRO A 5 -16.44 -7.94 5.86
CA PRO A 5 -15.54 -8.94 5.31
C PRO A 5 -14.13 -8.56 5.75
N ALA A 6 -13.37 -9.56 6.22
CA ALA A 6 -11.94 -9.35 6.43
C ALA A 6 -11.35 -8.79 5.13
N GLU A 7 -10.43 -7.83 5.23
CA GLU A 7 -9.80 -7.18 4.07
C GLU A 7 -9.43 -8.15 2.93
N PRO A 8 -8.91 -9.39 3.18
CA PRO A 8 -8.62 -10.34 2.11
C PRO A 8 -9.82 -10.73 1.23
N ALA A 9 -11.02 -10.85 1.82
CA ALA A 9 -12.24 -11.22 1.10
C ALA A 9 -12.77 -10.07 0.24
N LEU A 10 -12.51 -8.82 0.65
CA LEU A 10 -12.83 -7.65 -0.18
C LEU A 10 -11.94 -7.61 -1.42
N TRP A 11 -10.63 -7.80 -1.25
CA TRP A 11 -9.66 -7.81 -2.34
C TRP A 11 -9.90 -8.95 -3.33
N GLU A 12 -10.21 -10.16 -2.84
CA GLU A 12 -10.57 -11.30 -3.69
C GLU A 12 -11.74 -10.94 -4.63
N ARG A 13 -12.77 -10.29 -4.10
CA ARG A 13 -13.94 -9.87 -4.89
C ARG A 13 -13.58 -8.81 -5.93
N PHE A 14 -12.72 -7.85 -5.59
CA PHE A 14 -12.25 -6.84 -6.53
C PHE A 14 -11.42 -7.44 -7.67
N TYR A 15 -10.46 -8.30 -7.36
CA TYR A 15 -9.63 -8.93 -8.38
C TYR A 15 -10.46 -9.82 -9.32
N ARG A 16 -11.45 -10.56 -8.79
CA ARG A 16 -12.40 -11.30 -9.64
C ARG A 16 -13.21 -10.40 -10.55
N LEU A 17 -13.66 -9.25 -10.05
CA LEU A 17 -14.41 -8.27 -10.84
C LEU A 17 -13.56 -7.72 -11.98
N TRP A 18 -12.31 -7.32 -11.71
CA TRP A 18 -11.40 -6.83 -12.73
C TRP A 18 -11.09 -7.86 -13.81
N ILE A 19 -10.90 -9.13 -13.44
CA ILE A 19 -10.69 -10.22 -14.40
C ILE A 19 -11.95 -10.45 -15.26
N ALA A 20 -13.14 -10.44 -14.65
CA ALA A 20 -14.40 -10.61 -15.36
C ALA A 20 -14.70 -9.46 -16.34
N HIS A 21 -14.22 -8.25 -16.03
CA HIS A 21 -14.45 -7.03 -16.82
C HIS A 21 -13.16 -6.52 -17.49
N ALA A 22 -12.27 -7.42 -17.92
CA ALA A 22 -10.97 -7.05 -18.46
C ALA A 22 -11.05 -6.10 -19.67
N ASP A 23 -12.02 -6.30 -20.57
CA ASP A 23 -12.17 -5.46 -21.77
C ASP A 23 -12.68 -4.05 -21.43
N GLU A 24 -13.59 -3.95 -20.47
CA GLU A 24 -14.07 -2.67 -19.94
C GLU A 24 -12.93 -1.94 -19.21
N LEU A 25 -12.13 -2.67 -18.43
CA LEU A 25 -10.95 -2.14 -17.75
C LEU A 25 -9.91 -1.59 -18.73
N ARG A 26 -9.68 -2.28 -19.86
CA ARG A 26 -8.80 -1.80 -20.95
C ARG A 26 -9.34 -0.54 -21.61
N SER A 27 -10.65 -0.47 -21.84
CA SER A 27 -11.31 0.69 -22.44
C SER A 27 -11.19 1.94 -21.55
N GLU A 28 -11.39 1.80 -20.24
CA GLU A 28 -11.43 2.92 -19.31
C GLU A 28 -10.04 3.39 -18.85
N LEU A 29 -9.09 2.46 -18.67
CA LEU A 29 -7.77 2.76 -18.10
C LEU A 29 -6.64 2.75 -19.13
N GLY A 30 -6.91 2.28 -20.34
CA GLY A 30 -5.90 2.01 -21.36
C GLY A 30 -5.21 0.66 -21.16
N GLU A 31 -4.69 0.12 -22.27
CA GLU A 31 -4.15 -1.25 -22.33
C GLU A 31 -3.03 -1.49 -21.31
N GLU A 32 -2.05 -0.60 -21.22
CA GLU A 32 -0.88 -0.80 -20.34
C GLU A 32 -1.27 -0.89 -18.86
N ARG A 33 -2.13 0.03 -18.41
CA ARG A 33 -2.58 0.08 -17.01
C ARG A 33 -3.48 -1.12 -16.69
N ALA A 34 -4.42 -1.43 -17.56
CA ALA A 34 -5.29 -2.59 -17.39
C ALA A 34 -4.47 -3.89 -17.33
N GLN A 35 -3.46 -4.04 -18.20
CA GLN A 35 -2.62 -5.23 -18.23
C GLN A 35 -1.75 -5.37 -16.98
N ASN A 36 -1.25 -4.26 -16.42
CA ASN A 36 -0.55 -4.26 -15.14
C ASN A 36 -1.46 -4.73 -14.00
N MET A 37 -2.68 -4.20 -13.93
CA MET A 37 -3.66 -4.56 -12.89
C MET A 37 -4.13 -6.01 -13.02
N LEU A 38 -4.41 -6.48 -14.23
CA LEU A 38 -4.80 -7.87 -14.48
C LEU A 38 -3.66 -8.83 -14.13
N ARG A 39 -2.41 -8.47 -14.44
CA ARG A 39 -1.24 -9.26 -14.07
C ARG A 39 -1.08 -9.38 -12.56
N GLU A 40 -1.28 -8.29 -11.83
CA GLU A 40 -1.29 -8.31 -10.36
C GLU A 40 -2.41 -9.21 -9.83
N ALA A 41 -3.64 -9.04 -10.34
CA ALA A 41 -4.80 -9.84 -9.94
C ALA A 41 -4.54 -11.35 -10.09
N HIS A 42 -3.98 -11.78 -11.23
CA HIS A 42 -3.67 -13.19 -11.45
C HIS A 42 -2.57 -13.73 -10.52
N GLN A 43 -1.62 -12.90 -10.08
CA GLN A 43 -0.56 -13.31 -9.16
C GLN A 43 -1.04 -13.38 -7.71
N VAL A 44 -1.86 -12.42 -7.28
CA VAL A 44 -2.26 -12.26 -5.88
C VAL A 44 -3.49 -13.08 -5.52
N LEU A 45 -4.44 -13.27 -6.44
CA LEU A 45 -5.70 -13.99 -6.18
C LEU A 45 -5.50 -15.41 -5.60
N PRO A 46 -4.56 -16.24 -6.09
CA PRO A 46 -4.34 -17.57 -5.53
C PRO A 46 -3.78 -17.55 -4.09
N GLU A 47 -3.11 -16.47 -3.69
CA GLU A 47 -2.43 -16.35 -2.40
C GLU A 47 -3.33 -15.74 -1.32
N LEU A 48 -4.39 -15.03 -1.71
CA LEU A 48 -5.31 -14.32 -0.81
C LEU A 48 -6.05 -15.22 0.21
N PRO A 49 -6.57 -16.40 -0.15
CA PRO A 49 -7.31 -17.26 0.79
C PRO A 49 -6.46 -17.75 1.97
N GLY A 50 -5.12 -17.78 1.81
CA GLY A 50 -4.17 -18.18 2.86
C GLY A 50 -3.58 -17.01 3.66
N ARG A 51 -3.80 -15.77 3.23
CA ARG A 51 -3.24 -14.56 3.85
C ARG A 51 -4.25 -13.94 4.82
N GLY A 52 -4.20 -14.38 6.07
CA GLY A 52 -4.82 -13.67 7.19
C GLY A 52 -3.96 -12.50 7.65
N ALA A 53 -4.59 -11.40 8.11
CA ALA A 53 -3.87 -10.35 8.80
C ALA A 53 -3.32 -10.90 10.13
N VAL A 54 -1.99 -10.98 10.25
CA VAL A 54 -1.33 -11.42 11.49
C VAL A 54 -0.85 -10.18 12.25
N LEU A 55 -1.29 -10.03 13.50
CA LEU A 55 -0.75 -9.01 14.40
C LEU A 55 0.62 -9.47 14.91
N LEU A 56 1.69 -8.87 14.37
CA LEU A 56 3.05 -9.13 14.82
C LEU A 56 3.45 -8.05 15.83
N THR A 57 3.58 -8.42 17.10
CA THR A 57 4.19 -7.55 18.12
C THR A 57 5.70 -7.76 18.13
N LEU A 58 6.44 -6.81 17.58
CA LEU A 58 7.91 -6.82 17.64
C LEU A 58 8.37 -6.33 19.02
N ARG A 59 9.04 -7.20 19.80
CA ARG A 59 9.70 -6.80 21.06
C ARG A 59 11.06 -6.19 20.74
N ARG A 60 11.34 -5.01 21.28
CA ARG A 60 12.66 -4.38 21.20
C ARG A 60 13.71 -5.31 21.85
N PRO A 61 14.81 -5.67 21.17
CA PRO A 61 15.89 -6.44 21.78
C PRO A 61 16.57 -5.63 22.89
N GLU A 62 16.90 -6.31 23.98
CA GLU A 62 17.34 -5.71 25.25
C GLU A 62 18.69 -4.97 25.15
N ASN A 63 19.48 -5.29 24.12
CA ASN A 63 20.81 -4.74 23.85
C ASN A 63 20.85 -3.80 22.63
N ALA A 64 19.72 -3.26 22.17
CA ALA A 64 19.77 -2.19 21.18
C ALA A 64 20.42 -0.95 21.83
N PRO A 65 21.60 -0.49 21.38
CA PRO A 65 22.11 0.78 21.86
C PRO A 65 21.07 1.86 21.54
N ALA A 66 20.75 2.70 22.53
CA ALA A 66 19.97 3.91 22.30
C ALA A 66 20.82 4.83 21.43
N GLY A 67 20.80 4.60 20.12
CA GLY A 67 21.31 5.55 19.14
C GLY A 67 20.51 6.85 19.30
N PRO A 68 21.17 8.02 19.29
CA PRO A 68 20.45 9.29 19.34
C PRO A 68 19.42 9.30 18.20
N GLY A 69 18.17 9.58 18.56
CA GLY A 69 17.06 9.51 17.63
C GLY A 69 17.31 10.40 16.42
N THR A 70 17.65 9.80 15.29
CA THR A 70 17.49 10.43 13.98
C THR A 70 16.05 10.24 13.52
N ALA A 71 15.13 10.69 14.36
CA ALA A 71 13.81 11.14 13.92
C ALA A 71 13.80 12.67 14.04
N ASP A 72 14.91 13.29 13.63
CA ASP A 72 15.00 14.73 13.50
C ASP A 72 14.86 15.08 12.02
N THR A 73 13.78 15.80 11.77
CA THR A 73 13.58 16.74 10.67
C THR A 73 13.71 16.22 9.23
N MET A 74 12.55 15.84 8.68
CA MET A 74 12.25 16.00 7.25
C MET A 74 12.32 17.51 6.92
N THR A 75 13.49 18.00 6.52
CA THR A 75 13.64 19.34 5.94
C THR A 75 12.88 19.36 4.62
N GLY A 76 11.65 19.90 4.66
CA GLY A 76 10.87 20.23 3.48
C GLY A 76 11.55 21.33 2.65
N PRO A 77 11.22 21.44 1.35
CA PRO A 77 11.87 22.38 0.45
C PRO A 77 11.40 23.82 0.73
N ASP A 78 12.36 24.74 0.62
CA ASP A 78 12.28 26.20 0.46
C ASP A 78 10.96 26.93 0.79
N HIS A 79 11.04 27.98 1.63
CA HIS A 79 10.87 29.37 1.19
C HIS A 79 10.89 30.39 2.35
N LEU A 80 11.75 31.42 2.18
CA LEU A 80 11.50 32.87 2.39
C LEU A 80 11.36 33.42 3.82
N VAL A 81 12.30 34.27 4.28
CA VAL A 81 12.15 35.75 4.31
C VAL A 81 13.37 36.46 4.93
N GLU A 82 13.82 37.48 4.20
CA GLU A 82 14.58 38.71 4.55
C GLU A 82 15.09 38.94 5.99
N ARG A 83 16.33 39.45 6.09
CA ARG A 83 16.55 40.84 6.52
C ARG A 83 18.00 41.32 6.35
N THR A 84 18.09 42.50 5.75
CA THR A 84 19.25 43.38 5.60
C THR A 84 20.02 43.64 6.90
N GLN A 85 21.36 43.78 6.77
CA GLN A 85 22.34 44.57 7.55
C GLN A 85 23.70 43.82 7.52
N GLN A 86 24.84 44.38 7.13
CA GLN A 86 25.30 45.76 6.88
C GLN A 86 26.30 45.79 5.72
#